data_AF-A0AA40DWC8-F1
#
_entry.id   AF-A0AA40DWC8-F1
#
_cell.length_a   1.000
_cell.length_b   1.000
_cell.length_c   1.000
_cell.angle_alpha   90.00
_cell.angle_beta   90.00
_cell.angle_gamma   90.00
#
_symmetry.space_group_name_H-M   'P 1'
#
loop_
_entity.id
_entity.type
_entity.pdbx_description
1 polymer ?
#
loop_
_entity_poly.entity_id
_entity_poly.type
_entity_poly.pdbx_seq_one_letter_code
_entity_poly.pdbx_strand_id
1 'polypeptide(L)'
;MGVGLNHRTKAMKAILLCLWDDAKKTKKREQQFSPQLNKVMGSFPDWLERPSDSTYWMTGKPSSGKSTLMKSILAQPQLQSYLEKWAGGLPLVVVTFYAWHAGFTLQKSFSGLKRTLLVQALHSHPRLLTIVVPRRWAVVQILRGNTTFPLWENWEVDESFDALLSESGKSLRLVIFIDGLDEFDVDAN
;
A
#
# COMPACT_ATOMS: atom_id res chain seq x y z
N MET A 1 -22.85 -16.35 22.42
CA MET A 1 -22.03 -15.12 22.41
C MET A 1 -20.80 -15.42 21.58
N GLY A 2 -20.65 -14.75 20.44
CA GLY A 2 -19.62 -15.05 19.45
C GLY A 2 -19.95 -14.32 18.16
N VAL A 3 -20.00 -12.99 18.23
CA VAL A 3 -20.16 -12.12 17.07
C VAL A 3 -18.84 -11.38 16.92
N GLY A 4 -18.10 -11.65 15.86
CA GLY A 4 -16.89 -10.91 15.56
C GLY A 4 -15.91 -11.71 14.72
N LEU A 5 -16.11 -11.70 13.40
CA LEU A 5 -15.08 -11.84 12.35
C LEU A 5 -15.64 -11.87 10.90
N ASN A 6 -16.91 -11.51 10.67
CA ASN A 6 -17.55 -11.61 9.35
C ASN A 6 -17.95 -10.25 8.74
N HIS A 7 -17.02 -9.30 8.52
CA HIS A 7 -17.38 -8.08 7.77
C HIS A 7 -16.30 -7.38 6.91
N ARG A 8 -15.10 -7.91 6.66
CA ARG A 8 -14.07 -7.15 5.90
C ARG A 8 -13.34 -7.91 4.78
N THR A 9 -14.05 -8.76 4.04
CA THR A 9 -13.59 -9.31 2.74
C THR A 9 -14.34 -8.64 1.58
N LYS A 10 -14.33 -7.30 1.54
CA LYS A 10 -14.57 -6.58 0.28
C LYS A 10 -13.21 -6.48 -0.41
N ALA A 11 -13.09 -7.24 -1.50
CA ALA A 11 -11.93 -7.33 -2.38
C ALA A 11 -11.12 -6.03 -2.43
N MET A 12 -10.01 -6.01 -1.70
CA MET A 12 -9.00 -4.98 -1.85
C MET A 12 -8.39 -5.19 -3.24
N LYS A 13 -8.77 -4.37 -4.22
CA LYS A 13 -7.90 -4.04 -5.36
C LYS A 13 -6.73 -3.24 -4.79
N ALA A 14 -5.86 -3.93 -4.09
CA ALA A 14 -4.61 -3.45 -3.56
C ALA A 14 -3.59 -4.54 -3.91
N ILE A 15 -2.69 -4.20 -4.82
CA ILE A 15 -1.51 -4.99 -5.11
C ILE A 15 -0.69 -5.00 -3.83
N LEU A 16 -0.87 -5.99 -2.96
CA LEU A 16 -0.12 -6.14 -1.73
C LEU A 16 1.16 -6.92 -2.08
N LEU A 17 2.24 -6.22 -2.39
CA LEU A 17 3.55 -6.88 -2.33
C LEU A 17 3.86 -7.05 -0.85
N CYS A 18 4.18 -8.27 -0.43
CA CYS A 18 4.59 -8.54 0.94
C CYS A 18 5.76 -9.49 0.94
N LEU A 19 6.72 -9.14 1.79
CA LEU A 19 8.06 -9.71 1.84
C LEU A 19 8.15 -10.61 3.06
N TRP A 20 8.10 -11.94 2.87
CA TRP A 20 8.21 -12.94 3.94
C TRP A 20 9.62 -13.53 4.05
N ASP A 21 9.98 -13.98 5.26
CA ASP A 21 11.27 -14.50 5.68
C ASP A 21 11.32 -16.04 5.80
N ASP A 22 12.36 -16.68 5.26
CA ASP A 22 12.74 -18.02 5.71
C ASP A 22 14.27 -18.14 5.67
N ALA A 23 14.86 -18.48 6.81
CA ALA A 23 16.28 -18.36 7.07
C ALA A 23 17.08 -19.57 6.55
N LYS A 24 18.10 -19.32 5.70
CA LYS A 24 19.43 -20.00 5.70
C LYS A 24 20.33 -19.58 4.52
N LYS A 25 21.49 -18.95 4.85
CA LYS A 25 22.80 -18.89 4.13
C LYS A 25 22.98 -18.20 2.75
N THR A 26 23.73 -17.09 2.81
CA THR A 26 25.03 -16.71 2.17
C THR A 26 25.19 -16.19 0.70
N LYS A 27 25.84 -15.02 0.61
CA LYS A 27 26.61 -14.29 -0.44
C LYS A 27 26.45 -14.66 -1.94
N LYS A 28 25.72 -13.81 -2.67
CA LYS A 28 26.02 -13.33 -4.05
C LYS A 28 25.05 -12.17 -4.40
N ARG A 29 25.35 -10.94 -3.97
CA ARG A 29 24.36 -9.85 -3.92
C ARG A 29 24.05 -9.14 -5.26
N GLU A 30 24.86 -9.32 -6.32
CA GLU A 30 24.63 -8.60 -7.58
C GLU A 30 24.21 -9.50 -8.75
N GLN A 31 24.64 -10.76 -8.81
CA GLN A 31 24.25 -11.68 -9.89
C GLN A 31 22.86 -12.33 -9.69
N GLN A 32 22.28 -12.27 -8.49
CA GLN A 32 20.96 -12.86 -8.21
C GLN A 32 19.78 -11.93 -8.50
N PHE A 33 20.04 -10.64 -8.71
CA PHE A 33 19.01 -9.61 -8.77
C PHE A 33 18.28 -9.57 -10.12
N SER A 34 19.03 -9.54 -11.22
CA SER A 34 18.48 -9.43 -12.58
C SER A 34 17.54 -10.58 -12.95
N PRO A 35 17.85 -11.86 -12.64
CA PRO A 35 16.92 -12.96 -12.90
C PRO A 35 15.60 -12.84 -12.13
N GLN A 36 15.65 -12.38 -10.87
CA GLN A 36 14.45 -12.19 -10.05
C GLN A 36 13.61 -11.02 -10.54
N LEU A 37 14.24 -9.89 -10.86
CA LEU A 37 13.58 -8.74 -11.47
C LEU A 37 12.90 -9.13 -12.78
N ASN A 38 13.61 -9.82 -13.68
CA ASN A 38 13.04 -10.28 -14.95
C ASN A 38 11.87 -11.25 -14.75
N LYS A 39 11.96 -12.16 -13.77
CA LYS A 39 10.87 -13.07 -13.42
C LYS A 39 9.64 -12.30 -12.92
N VAL A 40 9.82 -11.32 -12.04
CA VAL A 40 8.71 -10.49 -11.54
C VAL A 40 8.12 -9.71 -12.70
N MET A 41 8.92 -8.96 -13.46
CA MET A 41 8.46 -8.14 -14.58
C MET A 41 7.80 -8.96 -15.70
N GLY A 42 8.21 -10.21 -15.91
CA GLY A 42 7.59 -11.11 -16.89
C GLY A 42 6.27 -11.73 -16.43
N SER A 43 6.07 -11.96 -15.13
CA SER A 43 4.84 -12.55 -14.57
C SER A 43 3.82 -11.52 -14.08
N PHE A 44 4.25 -10.27 -13.90
CA PHE A 44 3.41 -9.20 -13.36
C PHE A 44 2.20 -8.87 -14.25
N PRO A 45 2.31 -8.76 -15.59
CA PRO A 45 1.15 -8.50 -16.45
C PRO A 45 0.07 -9.56 -16.32
N ASP A 46 0.45 -10.84 -16.41
CA ASP A 46 -0.49 -11.96 -16.29
C ASP A 46 -1.19 -11.97 -14.93
N TRP A 47 -0.47 -11.57 -13.88
CA TRP A 47 -1.03 -11.46 -12.55
C TRP A 47 -2.03 -10.30 -12.42
N LEU A 48 -1.76 -9.15 -13.05
CA LEU A 48 -2.69 -8.00 -13.06
C LEU A 48 -4.05 -8.35 -13.70
N GLU A 49 -4.07 -9.31 -14.63
CA GLU A 49 -5.27 -9.77 -15.32
C GLU A 49 -6.07 -10.82 -14.52
N ARG A 50 -5.55 -11.30 -13.39
CA ARG A 50 -6.24 -12.29 -12.53
C ARG A 50 -7.41 -11.67 -11.75
N PRO A 51 -8.38 -12.49 -11.30
CA PRO A 51 -9.46 -12.05 -10.44
C PRO A 51 -8.97 -11.36 -9.15
N SER A 52 -9.81 -10.48 -8.60
CA SER A 52 -9.47 -9.42 -7.63
C SER A 52 -8.90 -9.85 -6.27
N ASP A 53 -8.88 -11.14 -5.97
CA ASP A 53 -8.60 -11.63 -4.61
C ASP A 53 -7.16 -12.17 -4.48
N SER A 54 -6.36 -12.06 -5.54
CA SER A 54 -4.98 -12.53 -5.52
C SER A 54 -4.01 -11.42 -5.10
N THR A 55 -3.32 -11.64 -3.98
CA THR A 55 -2.16 -10.86 -3.54
C THR A 55 -0.89 -11.34 -4.26
N TYR A 56 0.01 -10.44 -4.69
CA TYR A 56 1.31 -10.81 -5.25
C TYR A 56 2.35 -10.93 -4.12
N TRP A 57 2.69 -12.15 -3.74
CA TRP A 57 3.69 -12.38 -2.69
C TRP A 57 5.11 -12.47 -3.28
N MET A 58 6.05 -11.72 -2.71
CA MET A 58 7.48 -11.84 -3.02
C MET A 58 8.20 -12.38 -1.79
N THR A 59 8.60 -13.64 -1.80
CA THR A 59 9.28 -14.25 -0.63
C THR A 59 10.78 -14.33 -0.84
N GLY A 60 11.56 -14.26 0.24
CA GLY A 60 13.01 -14.35 0.17
C GLY A 60 13.69 -14.31 1.54
N LYS A 61 14.92 -14.80 1.60
CA LYS A 61 15.70 -14.88 2.84
C LYS A 61 15.90 -13.49 3.50
N PRO A 62 16.24 -13.41 4.80
CA PRO A 62 16.51 -12.11 5.39
C PRO A 62 17.80 -11.60 4.75
N SER A 63 17.89 -10.28 4.57
CA SER A 63 19.04 -9.67 3.87
C SER A 63 19.25 -10.14 2.41
N SER A 64 18.27 -10.80 1.77
CA SER A 64 18.33 -11.17 0.34
C SER A 64 18.17 -10.00 -0.62
N GLY A 65 17.82 -8.82 -0.10
CA GLY A 65 17.63 -7.60 -0.90
C GLY A 65 16.20 -7.39 -1.38
N LYS A 66 15.19 -8.01 -0.75
CA LYS A 66 13.76 -7.85 -1.08
C LYS A 66 13.32 -6.38 -1.18
N SER A 67 13.71 -5.58 -0.20
CA SER A 67 13.46 -4.13 -0.16
C SER A 67 14.09 -3.41 -1.34
N THR A 68 15.33 -3.77 -1.67
CA THR A 68 16.04 -3.27 -2.85
C THR A 68 15.32 -3.72 -4.12
N LEU A 69 14.75 -4.93 -4.15
CA LEU A 69 14.09 -5.49 -5.33
C LEU A 69 12.77 -4.76 -5.58
N MET A 70 12.01 -4.50 -4.51
CA MET A 70 10.81 -3.66 -4.58
C MET A 70 11.14 -2.26 -5.12
N LYS A 71 12.22 -1.63 -4.62
CA LYS A 71 12.70 -0.34 -5.15
C LYS A 71 13.09 -0.44 -6.63
N SER A 72 13.78 -1.50 -7.04
CA SER A 72 14.15 -1.73 -8.44
C SER A 72 12.94 -1.99 -9.34
N ILE A 73 11.91 -2.69 -8.86
CA ILE A 73 10.63 -2.90 -9.56
C ILE A 73 9.93 -1.56 -9.74
N LEU A 74 9.79 -0.77 -8.67
CA LEU A 74 9.19 0.56 -8.69
C LEU A 74 9.92 1.53 -9.63
N ALA A 75 11.20 1.32 -9.88
CA ALA A 75 12.00 2.10 -10.82
C ALA A 75 11.95 1.61 -12.27
N GLN A 76 11.29 0.47 -12.56
CA GLN A 76 11.17 -0.02 -13.93
C GLN A 76 10.15 0.80 -14.73
N PRO A 77 10.52 1.39 -15.88
CA PRO A 77 9.57 2.11 -16.74
C PRO A 77 8.38 1.24 -17.18
N GLN A 78 8.62 -0.05 -17.42
CA GLN A 78 7.59 -1.00 -17.87
C GLN A 78 6.51 -1.22 -16.81
N LEU A 79 6.84 -1.08 -15.51
CA LEU A 79 5.87 -1.23 -14.43
C LEU A 79 4.74 -0.22 -14.59
N GLN A 80 5.09 1.04 -14.87
CA GLN A 80 4.11 2.09 -15.08
C GLN A 80 3.18 1.75 -16.24
N SER A 81 3.73 1.32 -17.38
CA SER A 81 2.91 0.89 -18.54
C SER A 81 1.94 -0.25 -18.19
N TYR A 82 2.38 -1.23 -17.40
CA TYR A 82 1.53 -2.34 -16.97
C TYR A 82 0.40 -1.88 -16.04
N LEU A 83 0.72 -1.03 -15.06
CA LEU A 83 -0.26 -0.51 -14.13
C LEU A 83 -1.28 0.42 -14.82
N GLU A 84 -0.85 1.24 -15.77
CA GLU A 84 -1.73 2.10 -16.56
C GLU A 84 -2.69 1.29 -17.45
N LYS A 85 -2.16 0.25 -18.13
CA LYS A 85 -2.99 -0.67 -18.90
C LYS A 85 -4.03 -1.34 -18.02
N TRP A 86 -3.61 -1.85 -16.85
CA TRP A 86 -4.52 -2.45 -15.87
C TRP A 86 -5.52 -1.46 -15.29
N ALA A 87 -5.12 -0.19 -15.13
CA ALA A 87 -5.99 0.83 -14.59
C ALA A 87 -7.21 1.09 -15.50
N GLY A 88 -7.05 0.84 -16.81
CA GLY A 88 -8.16 0.88 -17.77
C GLY A 88 -8.75 2.28 -17.91
N GLY A 89 -7.91 3.31 -17.84
CA GLY A 89 -8.32 4.72 -17.91
C GLY A 89 -8.79 5.34 -16.59
N LEU A 90 -8.93 4.55 -15.52
CA LEU A 90 -9.17 5.10 -14.18
C LEU A 90 -7.88 5.75 -13.62
N PRO A 91 -8.00 6.80 -12.79
CA PRO A 91 -6.88 7.34 -12.01
C PRO A 91 -6.14 6.24 -11.25
N LEU A 92 -4.81 6.17 -11.44
CA LEU A 92 -3.95 5.17 -10.82
C LEU A 92 -3.26 5.77 -9.59
N VAL A 93 -3.58 5.26 -8.42
CA VAL A 93 -2.95 5.63 -7.15
C VAL A 93 -1.96 4.54 -6.75
N VAL A 94 -0.68 4.89 -6.75
CA VAL A 94 0.40 4.00 -6.28
C VAL A 94 0.88 4.48 -4.92
N VAL A 95 0.90 3.59 -3.95
CA VAL A 95 1.35 3.84 -2.59
C VAL A 95 2.43 2.85 -2.22
N THR A 96 3.40 3.31 -1.44
CA THR A 96 4.48 2.48 -0.90
C THR A 96 4.54 2.59 0.63
N PHE A 97 4.73 1.47 1.31
CA PHE A 97 4.90 1.40 2.76
C PHE A 97 6.10 0.52 3.11
N TYR A 98 6.94 1.00 4.02
CA TYR A 98 8.14 0.30 4.49
C TYR A 98 8.09 0.20 6.01
N ALA A 99 7.81 -0.99 6.55
CA ALA A 99 7.64 -1.21 7.99
C ALA A 99 8.96 -1.09 8.78
N TRP A 100 10.12 -1.13 8.11
CA TRP A 100 11.44 -1.24 8.73
C TRP A 100 12.25 0.07 8.78
N HIS A 101 11.79 1.17 8.16
CA HIS A 101 12.57 2.41 8.01
C HIS A 101 12.41 3.41 9.19
N ALA A 102 13.19 3.17 10.27
CA ALA A 102 13.62 4.09 11.33
C ALA A 102 12.62 4.55 12.43
N GLY A 103 12.66 3.84 13.58
CA GLY A 103 12.73 4.46 14.91
C GLY A 103 11.45 4.62 15.73
N PHE A 104 10.25 4.53 15.14
CA PHE A 104 9.00 4.81 15.87
C PHE A 104 7.94 3.70 15.72
N THR A 105 7.24 3.40 16.83
CA THR A 105 6.16 2.38 16.95
C THR A 105 5.10 2.48 15.85
N LEU A 106 4.80 3.69 15.38
CA LEU A 106 3.77 3.90 14.37
C LEU A 106 4.10 3.22 13.03
N GLN A 107 5.38 3.15 12.63
CA GLN A 107 5.80 2.57 11.34
C GLN A 107 5.69 1.04 11.30
N LYS A 108 5.52 0.37 12.45
CA LYS A 108 5.26 -1.07 12.56
C LYS A 108 3.79 -1.39 12.89
N SER A 109 2.94 -0.37 12.85
CA SER A 109 1.54 -0.49 13.22
C SER A 109 0.62 -0.39 12.01
N PHE A 110 -0.53 -1.05 12.12
CA PHE A 110 -1.61 -0.88 11.14
C PHE A 110 -2.09 0.58 11.06
N SER A 111 -2.03 1.33 12.16
CA SER A 111 -2.34 2.77 12.17
C SER A 111 -1.37 3.58 11.29
N GLY A 112 -0.08 3.27 11.31
CA GLY A 112 0.91 3.92 10.45
C GLY A 112 0.70 3.61 8.97
N LEU A 113 0.31 2.37 8.65
CA LEU A 113 -0.07 1.99 7.29
C LEU A 113 -1.23 2.87 6.79
N LYS A 114 -2.35 2.92 7.52
CA LYS A 114 -3.52 3.73 7.12
C LYS A 114 -3.14 5.19 6.87
N ARG A 115 -2.41 5.80 7.80
CA ARG A 115 -1.97 7.20 7.70
C ARG A 115 -1.07 7.42 6.49
N THR A 116 -0.12 6.52 6.24
CA THR A 116 0.79 6.61 5.08
C THR A 116 0.03 6.50 3.77
N LEU A 117 -0.94 5.56 3.69
CA LEU A 117 -1.78 5.39 2.51
C LEU A 117 -2.62 6.63 2.23
N LEU A 118 -3.26 7.19 3.25
CA LEU A 118 -4.02 8.43 3.11
C LEU A 118 -3.15 9.58 2.63
N VAL A 119 -1.99 9.80 3.27
CA VAL A 119 -1.08 10.91 2.90
C VAL A 119 -0.60 10.77 1.46
N GLN A 120 -0.11 9.60 1.05
CA GLN A 120 0.39 9.39 -0.32
C GLN A 120 -0.72 9.47 -1.37
N ALA A 121 -1.89 8.89 -1.09
CA ALA A 121 -3.03 8.94 -2.01
C ALA A 121 -3.55 10.37 -2.20
N LEU A 122 -3.76 11.11 -1.12
CA LEU A 122 -4.27 12.48 -1.18
C LEU A 122 -3.25 13.46 -1.77
N HIS A 123 -1.95 13.24 -1.54
CA HIS A 123 -0.90 14.07 -2.13
C HIS A 123 -0.80 13.86 -3.64
N SER A 124 -0.82 12.60 -4.11
CA SER A 124 -0.77 12.28 -5.53
C SER A 124 -2.06 12.62 -6.27
N HIS A 125 -3.21 12.54 -5.59
CA HIS A 125 -4.53 12.79 -6.18
C HIS A 125 -5.37 13.71 -5.28
N PRO A 126 -5.11 15.03 -5.26
CA PRO A 126 -5.83 15.98 -4.41
C PRO A 126 -7.35 16.00 -4.63
N ARG A 127 -7.82 15.58 -5.81
CA ARG A 127 -9.26 15.42 -6.11
C ARG A 127 -9.96 14.42 -5.18
N LEU A 128 -9.23 13.52 -4.54
CA LEU A 128 -9.77 12.57 -3.58
C LEU A 128 -10.11 13.23 -2.23
N LEU A 129 -9.63 14.44 -1.92
CA LEU A 129 -9.85 15.10 -0.63
C LEU A 129 -11.34 15.23 -0.28
N THR A 130 -12.17 15.58 -1.26
CA THR A 130 -13.62 15.76 -1.05
C THR A 130 -14.37 14.45 -0.87
N ILE A 131 -13.76 13.33 -1.27
CA ILE A 131 -14.38 11.99 -1.23
C ILE A 131 -13.90 11.22 0.00
N VAL A 132 -12.59 11.23 0.23
CA VAL A 132 -11.91 10.42 1.25
C VAL A 132 -11.90 11.10 2.60
N VAL A 133 -11.84 12.44 2.66
CA VAL A 133 -11.76 13.20 3.92
C VAL A 133 -12.79 14.34 3.99
N PRO A 134 -14.07 14.10 3.66
CA PRO A 134 -15.06 15.17 3.45
C PRO A 134 -15.25 16.07 4.68
N ARG A 135 -15.24 15.50 5.89
CA ARG A 135 -15.37 16.27 7.15
C ARG A 135 -14.19 17.22 7.34
N ARG A 136 -12.97 16.73 7.14
CA ARG A 136 -11.75 17.53 7.24
C ARG A 136 -11.69 18.61 6.17
N TRP A 137 -12.12 18.27 4.96
CA TRP A 137 -12.24 19.24 3.88
C TRP A 137 -13.22 20.37 4.26
N ALA A 138 -14.39 20.06 4.81
CA ALA A 138 -15.35 21.05 5.29
C ALA A 138 -14.76 21.96 6.38
N VAL A 139 -14.03 21.39 7.34
CA VAL A 139 -13.33 22.16 8.39
C VAL A 139 -12.33 23.15 7.76
N VAL A 140 -11.54 22.73 6.78
CA VAL A 140 -10.60 23.62 6.06
C VAL A 140 -11.34 24.77 5.38
N GLN A 141 -12.46 24.50 4.73
CA GLN A 141 -13.25 25.53 4.05
C GLN A 141 -13.87 26.54 5.04
N ILE A 142 -14.31 26.09 6.21
CA ILE A 142 -14.90 26.94 7.25
C ILE A 142 -13.83 27.83 7.90
N LEU A 143 -12.67 27.25 8.23
CA LEU A 143 -11.61 27.95 8.95
C LEU A 143 -10.83 28.94 8.06
N ARG A 144 -10.95 28.85 6.72
CA ARG A 144 -10.34 29.76 5.73
C ARG A 144 -8.85 30.07 5.97
N GLY A 145 -8.10 29.14 6.57
CA GLY A 145 -6.67 29.29 6.84
C GLY A 145 -6.30 30.15 8.06
N ASN A 146 -7.26 30.57 8.89
CA ASN A 146 -7.01 31.50 10.00
C ASN A 146 -6.77 30.85 11.38
N THR A 147 -6.55 29.54 11.48
CA THR A 147 -6.37 28.85 12.77
C THR A 147 -5.53 27.57 12.68
N THR A 148 -5.17 27.04 13.85
CA THR A 148 -4.65 25.68 14.03
C THR A 148 -5.73 24.64 13.70
N PHE A 149 -5.39 23.64 12.88
CA PHE A 149 -6.26 22.51 12.62
C PHE A 149 -6.28 21.54 13.81
N PRO A 150 -7.44 20.96 14.17
CA PRO A 150 -7.48 19.93 15.20
C PRO A 150 -6.61 18.73 14.80
N LEU A 151 -6.06 18.03 15.77
CA LEU A 151 -5.36 16.76 15.50
C LEU A 151 -6.34 15.71 14.96
N TRP A 152 -5.85 14.77 14.16
CA TRP A 152 -6.65 13.64 13.69
C TRP A 152 -6.94 12.67 14.83
N GLU A 153 -8.21 12.34 14.98
CA GLU A 153 -8.64 11.23 15.81
C GLU A 153 -8.54 9.90 15.04
N ASN A 154 -8.37 8.79 15.76
CA ASN A 154 -8.17 7.49 15.11
C ASN A 154 -9.39 7.06 14.28
N TRP A 155 -10.61 7.38 14.72
CA TRP A 155 -11.82 7.06 13.96
C TRP A 155 -11.88 7.80 12.62
N GLU A 156 -11.32 9.01 12.52
CA GLU A 156 -11.26 9.76 11.26
C GLU A 156 -10.29 9.11 10.28
N VAL A 157 -9.17 8.60 10.79
CA VAL A 157 -8.21 7.83 9.98
C VAL A 157 -8.86 6.56 9.46
N ASP A 158 -9.59 5.84 10.32
CA ASP A 158 -10.27 4.60 9.95
C ASP A 158 -11.38 4.83 8.93
N GLU A 159 -12.22 5.84 9.15
CA GLU A 159 -13.27 6.23 8.21
C GLU A 159 -12.69 6.65 6.85
N SER A 160 -11.66 7.49 6.86
CA SER A 160 -11.02 7.96 5.62
C SER A 160 -10.35 6.81 4.89
N PHE A 161 -9.73 5.88 5.62
CA PHE A 161 -9.12 4.69 5.05
C PHE A 161 -10.17 3.79 4.38
N ASP A 162 -11.29 3.52 5.06
CA ASP A 162 -12.39 2.73 4.51
C ASP A 162 -13.02 3.44 3.27
N ALA A 163 -13.08 4.77 3.26
CA ALA A 163 -13.52 5.55 2.11
C ALA A 163 -12.55 5.42 0.92
N LEU A 164 -11.23 5.56 1.13
CA LEU A 164 -10.21 5.36 0.09
C LEU A 164 -10.30 3.97 -0.53
N LEU A 165 -10.44 2.93 0.29
CA LEU A 165 -10.59 1.56 -0.20
C LEU A 165 -11.89 1.37 -0.99
N SER A 166 -12.97 2.02 -0.58
CA SER A 166 -14.28 1.93 -1.23
C SER A 166 -14.30 2.54 -2.63
N GLU A 167 -13.39 3.47 -2.93
CA GLU A 167 -13.19 4.06 -4.25
C GLU A 167 -12.37 3.18 -5.19
N SER A 168 -11.56 2.27 -4.63
CA SER A 168 -10.75 1.35 -5.42
C SER A 168 -11.62 0.44 -6.29
N GLY A 169 -11.35 0.46 -7.58
CA GLY A 169 -12.11 -0.25 -8.60
C GLY A 169 -13.38 0.42 -9.08
N LYS A 170 -13.78 1.55 -8.51
CA LYS A 170 -14.93 2.35 -8.94
C LYS A 170 -14.50 3.61 -9.64
N SER A 171 -13.78 4.48 -8.92
CA SER A 171 -13.36 5.80 -9.37
C SER A 171 -11.84 5.92 -9.48
N LEU A 172 -11.09 4.97 -8.91
CA LEU A 172 -9.64 4.89 -8.98
C LEU A 172 -9.16 3.45 -8.98
N ARG A 173 -7.89 3.25 -9.24
CA ARG A 173 -7.17 1.97 -9.13
C ARG A 173 -6.06 2.13 -8.12
N LEU A 174 -6.15 1.39 -7.01
CA LEU A 174 -5.19 1.49 -5.92
C LEU A 174 -4.17 0.35 -5.99
N VAL A 175 -2.91 0.69 -5.76
CA VAL A 175 -1.76 -0.22 -5.79
C VAL A 175 -0.92 0.05 -4.54
N ILE A 176 -0.60 -0.99 -3.75
CA ILE A 176 -0.02 -0.82 -2.40
C ILE A 176 1.22 -1.69 -2.20
N PHE A 177 2.39 -1.17 -2.54
CA PHE A 177 3.66 -1.84 -2.29
C PHE A 177 3.96 -1.86 -0.78
N ILE A 178 4.05 -3.02 -0.15
CA ILE A 178 4.40 -3.15 1.28
C ILE A 178 5.71 -3.93 1.45
N ASP A 179 6.60 -3.41 2.27
CA ASP A 179 7.85 -4.06 2.64
C ASP A 179 7.93 -4.22 4.16
N GLY A 180 8.32 -5.41 4.61
CA GLY A 180 8.38 -5.76 6.03
C GLY A 180 7.03 -6.06 6.67
N LEU A 181 6.09 -6.72 5.96
CA LEU A 181 4.80 -7.09 6.55
C LEU A 181 4.98 -8.01 7.78
N ASP A 182 6.03 -8.84 7.77
CA ASP A 182 6.45 -9.70 8.87
C ASP A 182 6.92 -8.93 10.11
N GLU A 183 7.25 -7.64 9.98
CA GLU A 183 7.63 -6.77 11.08
C GLU A 183 6.47 -6.00 11.72
N PHE A 184 5.24 -6.19 11.24
CA PHE A 184 4.09 -5.58 11.90
C PHE A 184 3.91 -6.20 13.29
N ASP A 185 3.65 -5.34 14.27
CA ASP A 185 3.20 -5.81 15.58
C ASP A 185 1.86 -6.51 15.36
N VAL A 186 1.85 -7.84 15.56
CA VAL A 186 0.62 -8.60 15.61
C VAL A 186 -0.04 -8.14 16.89
N ASP A 187 -1.03 -7.24 16.79
CA ASP A 187 -1.83 -6.82 17.93
C ASP A 187 -2.32 -8.09 18.62
N ALA A 188 -1.75 -8.37 19.80
CA ALA A 188 -2.23 -9.42 20.69
C ALA A 188 -3.59 -8.94 21.18
N ASN A 189 -4.63 -9.50 20.55
CA ASN A 189 -6.01 -9.26 20.92
C ASN A 189 -6.30 -9.80 22.32
#